data_AF-A0A0D1KUY1-F1
#
_entry.id   AF-A0A0D1KUY1-F1
#
_cell.length_a   1.000
_cell.length_b   1.000
_cell.length_c   1.000
_cell.angle_alpha   90.00
_cell.angle_beta   90.00
_cell.angle_gamma   90.00
#
_symmetry.space_group_name_H-M   'P 1'
#
loop_
_entity.id
_entity.type
_entity.pdbx_description
1 polymer ?
#
loop_
_entity_poly.entity_id
_entity_poly.type
_entity_poly.pdbx_seq_one_letter_code
_entity_poly.pdbx_strand_id
1 'polypeptide(L)'
;MGKINVNSVLRAWHLVEALSPSGVNGIGDELSRSHFLDGQQRKKTEQVLFSERPWERHQLKDSEKNFIQFRYYLGCFEQHKLVSYLRDLFQNNEEMINRDQKMLFSMSFLVDHTGKYVKDSAFVPVLMYVMKLINEHLEVPYDDLMTTFRDQLRLFEEQVDAIFVNGVTEKALKKVLGVYERYFLRIDNMALHYFEKEILKVGQDGRVNNFHSFFLEDLGDIISQGENETLRQFIEGVDNRTNIDENRVLIEDVLQPKNVPNGRWPSPVEHRLSLMQQVAVNQIINNNQKISSVNGPPGTGKTTLLKDIFANLMVEKAEKMACFENPEKALKKIKKLVLDGYHYTIYEIDKSINQYSMVVASSNNGAVENISKDLPKKKEVIRKVTSYEKAYALEAEELSMFPFAAKALLGEETDTWGLFSASLGKSENISHYYKKLYYRNNNEFELSFIEQLERENKKISLTDWKNAVTDFQQTLK
;
A
#
# COMPACT_ATOMS: atom_id res chain seq x y z
N MET A 1 -4.89 -0.67 35.53
CA MET A 1 -3.97 -1.24 34.52
C MET A 1 -2.72 -0.38 34.52
N GLY A 2 -1.52 -0.98 34.49
CA GLY A 2 -0.28 -0.19 34.35
C GLY A 2 -0.31 0.58 33.03
N LYS A 3 0.25 1.80 32.99
CA LYS A 3 0.39 2.56 31.74
C LYS A 3 1.11 1.70 30.70
N ILE A 4 0.51 1.56 29.52
CA ILE A 4 1.14 0.86 28.39
C ILE A 4 2.44 1.59 28.06
N ASN A 5 3.56 0.85 28.03
CA ASN A 5 4.82 1.42 27.57
C ASN A 5 4.84 1.38 26.04
N VAL A 6 4.57 2.52 25.42
CA VAL A 6 4.53 2.68 23.95
C VAL A 6 5.83 2.23 23.29
N ASN A 7 6.99 2.55 23.88
CA ASN A 7 8.29 2.14 23.34
C ASN A 7 8.44 0.61 23.33
N SER A 8 7.97 -0.07 24.38
CA SER A 8 7.98 -1.54 24.44
C SER A 8 7.12 -2.17 23.35
N VAL A 9 5.94 -1.59 23.07
CA VAL A 9 5.05 -2.07 21.98
C VAL A 9 5.72 -1.88 20.63
N LEU A 10 6.31 -0.71 20.37
CA LEU A 10 7.01 -0.42 19.11
C LEU A 10 8.21 -1.35 18.89
N ARG A 11 9.02 -1.59 19.94
CA ARG A 11 10.13 -2.55 19.87
C ARG A 11 9.64 -3.97 19.58
N ALA A 12 8.52 -4.39 20.20
CA ALA A 12 7.93 -5.69 19.92
C ALA A 12 7.44 -5.81 18.47
N TRP A 13 6.76 -4.79 17.93
CA TRP A 13 6.37 -4.76 16.51
C TRP A 13 7.58 -4.81 15.59
N HIS A 14 8.60 -4.00 15.85
CA HIS A 14 9.85 -4.00 15.07
C HIS A 14 10.51 -5.38 15.06
N LEU A 15 10.56 -6.06 16.21
CA LEU A 15 11.06 -7.44 16.28
C LEU A 15 10.23 -8.41 15.43
N VAL A 16 8.90 -8.39 15.59
CA VAL A 16 8.00 -9.28 14.84
C VAL A 16 8.19 -9.07 13.34
N GLU A 17 8.29 -7.83 12.88
CA GLU A 17 8.54 -7.50 11.47
C GLU A 17 9.92 -8.00 11.01
N ALA A 18 10.96 -7.88 11.85
CA ALA A 18 12.31 -8.38 11.54
C ALA A 18 12.37 -9.92 11.44
N LEU A 19 11.53 -10.63 12.20
CA LEU A 19 11.45 -12.08 12.22
C LEU A 19 10.51 -12.67 11.16
N SER A 20 9.96 -11.84 10.28
CA SER A 20 9.11 -12.33 9.19
C SER A 20 9.87 -13.30 8.29
N PRO A 21 9.32 -14.50 8.00
CA PRO A 21 9.94 -15.42 7.07
C PRO A 21 9.91 -14.86 5.64
N SER A 22 10.93 -15.19 4.85
CA SER A 22 11.02 -14.73 3.45
C SER A 22 10.52 -15.80 2.47
N GLY A 23 9.64 -15.38 1.57
CA GLY A 23 9.00 -16.22 0.56
C GLY A 23 9.72 -16.22 -0.78
N VAL A 24 9.60 -17.34 -1.52
CA VAL A 24 10.04 -17.43 -2.92
C VAL A 24 9.06 -16.61 -3.78
N ASN A 25 9.57 -15.57 -4.45
CA ASN A 25 8.75 -14.69 -5.29
C ASN A 25 8.58 -15.25 -6.70
N GLY A 26 7.56 -14.76 -7.42
CA GLY A 26 7.38 -15.02 -8.85
C GLY A 26 6.94 -16.44 -9.24
N ILE A 27 6.54 -17.28 -8.27
CA ILE A 27 5.97 -18.61 -8.57
C ILE A 27 4.61 -18.41 -9.26
N GLY A 28 4.48 -18.95 -10.46
CA GLY A 28 3.28 -18.79 -11.28
C GLY A 28 3.30 -17.58 -12.21
N ASP A 29 4.22 -16.62 -11.99
CA ASP A 29 4.44 -15.50 -12.90
C ASP A 29 5.19 -15.96 -14.16
N GLU A 30 4.97 -15.25 -15.26
CA GLU A 30 5.58 -15.56 -16.55
C GLU A 30 6.28 -14.33 -17.15
N LEU A 31 7.42 -14.56 -17.81
CA LEU A 31 8.14 -13.54 -18.57
C LEU A 31 7.72 -13.59 -20.04
N SER A 32 7.35 -12.43 -20.58
CA SER A 32 6.84 -12.30 -21.95
C SER A 32 7.82 -12.86 -22.98
N ARG A 33 7.25 -13.57 -23.98
CA ARG A 33 7.98 -14.09 -25.14
C ARG A 33 8.76 -13.05 -25.94
N SER A 34 8.36 -11.78 -25.85
CA SER A 34 9.01 -10.66 -26.53
C SER A 34 10.45 -10.42 -26.09
N HIS A 35 10.82 -10.88 -24.88
CA HIS A 35 12.15 -10.66 -24.32
C HIS A 35 13.21 -11.62 -24.86
N PHE A 36 12.81 -12.78 -25.37
CA PHE A 36 13.72 -13.89 -25.64
C PHE A 36 13.91 -14.16 -27.13
N LEU A 37 15.12 -14.61 -27.49
CA LEU A 37 15.54 -14.77 -28.89
C LEU A 37 14.73 -15.84 -29.65
N ASP A 38 14.31 -16.90 -28.98
CA ASP A 38 13.48 -17.98 -29.55
C ASP A 38 11.97 -17.67 -29.59
N GLY A 39 11.54 -16.50 -29.10
CA GLY A 39 10.14 -16.10 -29.09
C GLY A 39 9.23 -16.95 -28.20
N GLN A 40 9.76 -17.65 -27.20
CA GLN A 40 8.98 -18.46 -26.26
C GLN A 40 8.76 -17.75 -24.91
N GLN A 41 7.67 -18.10 -24.22
CA GLN A 41 7.42 -17.63 -22.86
C GLN A 41 8.24 -18.46 -21.86
N ARG A 42 8.66 -17.88 -20.73
CA ARG A 42 9.28 -18.65 -19.63
C ARG A 42 8.57 -18.34 -18.33
N LYS A 43 8.58 -19.30 -17.40
CA LYS A 43 8.18 -18.98 -16.02
C LYS A 43 9.23 -18.09 -15.40
N LYS A 44 8.77 -17.12 -14.62
CA LYS A 44 9.64 -16.19 -13.91
C LYS A 44 10.45 -16.93 -12.86
N THR A 45 9.81 -17.81 -12.09
CA THR A 45 10.46 -18.62 -11.05
C THR A 45 10.24 -20.11 -11.27
N GLU A 46 11.30 -20.89 -11.19
CA GLU A 46 11.32 -22.32 -11.49
C GLU A 46 12.16 -23.10 -10.47
N GLN A 47 11.80 -24.35 -10.21
CA GLN A 47 12.61 -25.25 -9.42
C GLN A 47 13.92 -25.55 -10.17
N VAL A 48 15.02 -25.71 -9.44
CA VAL A 48 16.34 -25.92 -10.03
C VAL A 48 17.11 -27.05 -9.37
N LEU A 49 17.71 -27.90 -10.19
CA LEU A 49 18.72 -28.85 -9.75
C LEU A 49 20.10 -28.18 -9.82
N PHE A 50 20.97 -28.49 -8.87
CA PHE A 50 22.31 -27.87 -8.80
C PHE A 50 23.21 -28.14 -10.01
N SER A 51 22.92 -29.17 -10.81
CA SER A 51 23.60 -29.46 -12.06
C SER A 51 23.20 -28.51 -13.20
N GLU A 52 22.11 -27.77 -13.04
CA GLU A 52 21.59 -26.86 -14.06
C GLU A 52 22.32 -25.51 -14.07
N ARG A 53 22.41 -24.93 -15.27
CA ARG A 53 23.06 -23.64 -15.53
C ARG A 53 22.09 -22.72 -16.26
N PRO A 54 21.22 -21.99 -15.54
CA PRO A 54 20.18 -21.17 -16.15
C PRO A 54 20.71 -20.12 -17.14
N TRP A 55 21.88 -19.55 -16.87
CA TRP A 55 22.53 -18.56 -17.74
C TRP A 55 22.89 -19.08 -19.14
N GLU A 56 23.03 -20.39 -19.32
CA GLU A 56 23.30 -20.99 -20.65
C GLU A 56 22.02 -21.15 -21.50
N ARG A 57 20.83 -21.07 -20.88
CA ARG A 57 19.54 -21.43 -21.52
C ARG A 57 18.64 -20.24 -21.86
N HIS A 58 18.92 -19.05 -21.33
CA HIS A 58 18.00 -17.91 -21.41
C HIS A 58 18.60 -16.70 -22.13
N GLN A 59 18.68 -16.80 -23.47
CA GLN A 59 19.21 -15.73 -24.31
C GLN A 59 18.14 -14.67 -24.62
N LEU A 60 18.48 -13.40 -24.38
CA LEU A 60 17.61 -12.25 -24.65
C LEU A 60 17.73 -11.80 -26.10
N LYS A 61 16.65 -11.22 -26.64
CA LYS A 61 16.61 -10.66 -28.00
C LYS A 61 17.33 -9.31 -28.11
N ASP A 62 17.28 -8.48 -27.07
CA ASP A 62 17.89 -7.14 -27.00
C ASP A 62 18.96 -7.12 -25.90
N SER A 63 20.01 -7.92 -26.11
CA SER A 63 21.13 -8.07 -25.16
C SER A 63 22.04 -6.85 -25.08
N GLU A 64 21.92 -5.91 -26.01
CA GLU A 64 22.63 -4.63 -25.96
C GLU A 64 22.03 -3.68 -24.92
N LYS A 65 20.72 -3.76 -24.69
CA LYS A 65 20.00 -2.90 -23.73
C LYS A 65 19.61 -3.59 -22.45
N ASN A 66 19.53 -4.92 -22.44
CA ASN A 66 19.05 -5.68 -21.29
C ASN A 66 19.95 -6.88 -21.00
N PHE A 67 20.03 -7.27 -19.74
CA PHE A 67 20.63 -8.52 -19.31
C PHE A 67 19.68 -9.27 -18.37
N ILE A 68 19.91 -10.57 -18.23
CA ILE A 68 19.15 -11.42 -17.32
C ILE A 68 19.98 -11.71 -16.07
N GLN A 69 19.38 -11.56 -14.90
CA GLN A 69 19.95 -11.93 -13.63
C GLN A 69 19.13 -13.07 -13.03
N PHE A 70 19.80 -13.95 -12.29
CA PHE A 70 19.19 -15.09 -11.64
C PHE A 70 19.29 -14.93 -10.13
N ARG A 71 18.17 -14.93 -9.42
CA ARG A 71 18.16 -15.03 -7.97
C ARG A 71 17.95 -16.48 -7.57
N TYR A 72 18.93 -17.06 -6.89
CA TYR A 72 18.81 -18.40 -6.32
C TYR A 72 18.13 -18.32 -4.97
N TYR A 73 17.21 -19.25 -4.72
CA TYR A 73 16.58 -19.53 -3.44
C TYR A 73 16.98 -20.95 -3.02
N LEU A 74 17.74 -21.06 -1.93
CA LEU A 74 18.24 -22.34 -1.44
C LEU A 74 17.51 -22.78 -0.17
N GLY A 75 17.45 -24.11 0.03
CA GLY A 75 16.76 -24.73 1.16
C GLY A 75 15.30 -24.27 1.26
N CYS A 76 14.52 -24.44 0.20
CA CYS A 76 13.12 -24.02 0.17
C CYS A 76 12.22 -25.03 0.87
N PHE A 77 11.19 -24.53 1.55
CA PHE A 77 10.23 -25.34 2.30
C PHE A 77 8.87 -24.64 2.36
N GLU A 78 7.81 -25.42 2.57
CA GLU A 78 6.46 -24.88 2.75
C GLU A 78 6.31 -24.25 4.12
N GLN A 79 5.57 -23.15 4.22
CA GLN A 79 5.36 -22.39 5.45
C GLN A 79 4.85 -23.24 6.61
N HIS A 80 3.97 -24.21 6.36
CA HIS A 80 3.50 -25.10 7.43
C HIS A 80 4.61 -25.95 8.08
N LYS A 81 5.74 -26.22 7.39
CA LYS A 81 6.89 -26.93 8.00
C LYS A 81 7.60 -26.06 9.04
N LEU A 82 7.74 -24.76 8.76
CA LEU A 82 8.23 -23.78 9.74
C LEU A 82 7.29 -23.68 10.94
N VAL A 83 5.98 -23.60 10.71
CA VAL A 83 4.99 -23.57 11.80
C VAL A 83 5.06 -24.85 12.62
N SER A 84 5.19 -26.03 11.98
CA SER A 84 5.35 -27.31 12.69
C SER A 84 6.58 -27.29 13.58
N TYR A 85 7.72 -26.85 13.04
CA TYR A 85 8.96 -26.74 13.81
C TYR A 85 8.82 -25.82 15.04
N LEU A 86 8.19 -24.66 14.88
CA LEU A 86 7.96 -23.72 15.99
C LEU A 86 7.01 -24.33 17.04
N ARG A 87 5.98 -25.06 16.62
CA ARG A 87 5.06 -25.73 17.56
C ARG A 87 5.79 -26.79 18.38
N ASP A 88 6.64 -27.59 17.74
CA ASP A 88 7.45 -28.60 18.43
C ASP A 88 8.39 -27.94 19.45
N LEU A 89 9.05 -26.85 19.05
CA LEU A 89 9.94 -26.04 19.90
C LEU A 89 9.22 -25.50 21.16
N PHE A 90 7.98 -25.05 21.01
CA PHE A 90 7.16 -24.49 22.09
C PHE A 90 6.19 -25.51 22.73
N GLN A 91 6.33 -26.80 22.42
CA GLN A 91 5.50 -27.89 22.95
C GLN A 91 3.99 -27.66 22.74
N ASN A 92 3.61 -27.07 21.61
CA ASN A 92 2.22 -26.83 21.22
C ASN A 92 1.67 -28.02 20.41
N ASN A 93 0.80 -28.82 21.04
CA ASN A 93 0.21 -30.03 20.46
C ASN A 93 -1.16 -29.82 19.78
N GLU A 94 -1.61 -28.57 19.61
CA GLU A 94 -2.87 -28.32 18.91
C GLU A 94 -2.78 -28.75 17.44
N GLU A 95 -3.92 -29.08 16.81
CA GLU A 95 -3.93 -29.45 15.40
C GLU A 95 -3.62 -28.25 14.49
N MET A 96 -2.96 -28.48 13.36
CA MET A 96 -2.78 -27.43 12.33
C MET A 96 -3.94 -27.48 11.33
N ILE A 97 -4.93 -26.64 11.55
CA ILE A 97 -6.07 -26.46 10.65
C ILE A 97 -5.65 -25.43 9.58
N ASN A 98 -5.65 -25.85 8.32
CA ASN A 98 -5.14 -25.12 7.13
C ASN A 98 -3.61 -25.01 7.06
N ARG A 99 -2.98 -25.96 6.37
CA ARG A 99 -1.55 -25.96 6.09
C ARG A 99 -1.22 -24.97 4.97
N ASP A 100 -0.54 -23.89 5.30
CA ASP A 100 -0.04 -22.94 4.31
C ASP A 100 1.10 -23.56 3.47
N GLN A 101 0.90 -23.58 2.16
CA GLN A 101 1.84 -24.13 1.17
C GLN A 101 2.72 -23.06 0.52
N LYS A 102 2.67 -21.80 0.99
CA LYS A 102 3.58 -20.76 0.53
C LYS A 102 5.03 -21.24 0.67
N MET A 103 5.78 -21.15 -0.43
CA MET A 103 7.19 -21.53 -0.45
C MET A 103 8.04 -20.44 0.20
N LEU A 104 8.78 -20.83 1.22
CA LEU A 104 9.79 -20.03 1.90
C LEU A 104 11.18 -20.53 1.51
N PHE A 105 12.22 -19.78 1.86
CA PHE A 105 13.62 -20.17 1.60
C PHE A 105 14.51 -19.91 2.82
N SER A 106 15.61 -20.66 2.89
CA SER A 106 16.62 -20.55 3.95
C SER A 106 17.62 -19.42 3.65
N MET A 107 18.06 -19.32 2.39
CA MET A 107 18.93 -18.24 1.93
C MET A 107 18.67 -17.91 0.46
N SER A 108 19.09 -16.72 0.03
CA SER A 108 19.09 -16.33 -1.37
C SER A 108 20.37 -15.61 -1.76
N PHE A 109 20.69 -15.57 -3.05
CA PHE A 109 21.77 -14.75 -3.62
C PHE A 109 21.55 -14.52 -5.11
N LEU A 110 22.31 -13.60 -5.69
CA LEU A 110 22.24 -13.23 -7.09
C LEU A 110 23.39 -13.84 -7.91
N VAL A 111 23.07 -14.23 -9.14
CA VAL A 111 24.00 -14.71 -10.16
C VAL A 111 23.77 -13.91 -11.43
N ASP A 112 24.84 -13.40 -12.02
CA ASP A 112 24.76 -12.61 -13.24
C ASP A 112 24.49 -13.48 -14.49
N HIS A 113 24.35 -12.81 -15.64
CA HIS A 113 24.12 -13.45 -16.93
C HIS A 113 25.27 -14.36 -17.40
N THR A 114 26.43 -14.34 -16.73
CA THR A 114 27.61 -15.17 -17.05
C THR A 114 27.77 -16.35 -16.09
N GLY A 115 26.90 -16.49 -15.09
CA GLY A 115 27.01 -17.54 -14.07
C GLY A 115 27.95 -17.19 -12.91
N LYS A 116 28.35 -15.93 -12.79
CA LYS A 116 29.14 -15.45 -11.65
C LYS A 116 28.23 -14.97 -10.54
N TYR A 117 28.58 -15.32 -9.32
CA TYR A 117 27.93 -14.80 -8.12
C TYR A 117 28.15 -13.28 -8.04
N VAL A 118 27.08 -12.56 -7.73
CA VAL A 118 27.13 -11.12 -7.46
C VAL A 118 27.54 -10.94 -6.00
N LYS A 119 28.70 -10.31 -5.80
CA LYS A 119 29.25 -10.10 -4.46
C LYS A 119 28.26 -9.34 -3.55
N ASP A 120 28.28 -9.65 -2.26
CA ASP A 120 27.45 -9.02 -1.23
C ASP A 120 25.92 -9.16 -1.47
N SER A 121 25.52 -10.12 -2.30
CA SER A 121 24.10 -10.37 -2.62
C SER A 121 23.46 -11.48 -1.80
N ALA A 122 24.25 -12.17 -0.97
CA ALA A 122 23.74 -13.21 -0.10
C ALA A 122 22.77 -12.61 0.94
N PHE A 123 21.68 -13.31 1.19
CA PHE A 123 20.66 -12.91 2.12
C PHE A 123 20.15 -14.12 2.90
N VAL A 124 20.00 -13.96 4.21
CA VAL A 124 19.43 -14.96 5.12
C VAL A 124 18.38 -14.27 6.00
N PRO A 125 17.17 -14.82 6.13
CA PRO A 125 16.17 -14.27 7.04
C PRO A 125 16.66 -14.33 8.49
N VAL A 126 16.51 -13.23 9.25
CA VAL A 126 16.89 -13.13 10.68
C VAL A 126 16.28 -14.27 11.50
N LEU A 127 15.06 -14.67 11.15
CA LEU A 127 14.36 -15.79 11.75
C LEU A 127 15.21 -17.08 11.79
N MET A 128 15.99 -17.37 10.74
CA MET A 128 16.80 -18.59 10.70
C MET A 128 17.94 -18.58 11.73
N TYR A 129 18.46 -17.39 12.07
CA TYR A 129 19.43 -17.22 13.13
C TYR A 129 18.78 -17.33 14.51
N VAL A 130 17.66 -16.64 14.73
CA VAL A 130 16.94 -16.70 16.00
C VAL A 130 16.48 -18.12 16.33
N MET A 131 15.94 -18.84 15.35
CA MET A 131 15.54 -20.23 15.57
C MET A 131 16.75 -21.12 15.90
N LYS A 132 17.93 -20.83 15.35
CA LYS A 132 19.15 -21.55 15.72
C LYS A 132 19.52 -21.29 17.18
N LEU A 133 19.50 -20.04 17.62
CA LEU A 133 19.77 -19.69 19.01
C LEU A 133 18.83 -20.43 19.96
N ILE A 134 17.52 -20.44 19.65
CA ILE A 134 16.54 -21.14 20.49
C ILE A 134 16.78 -22.65 20.50
N ASN A 135 17.06 -23.25 19.33
CA ASN A 135 17.33 -24.68 19.21
C ASN A 135 18.61 -25.12 19.94
N GLU A 136 19.63 -24.27 19.98
CA GLU A 136 20.90 -24.54 20.66
C GLU A 136 20.92 -24.05 22.12
N HIS A 137 19.78 -23.54 22.62
CA HIS A 137 19.66 -22.95 23.97
C HIS A 137 20.70 -21.85 24.25
N LEU A 138 20.98 -21.03 23.23
CA LEU A 138 21.89 -19.89 23.33
C LEU A 138 21.13 -18.62 23.69
N GLU A 139 21.63 -17.91 24.70
CA GLU A 139 21.06 -16.62 25.13
C GLU A 139 21.82 -15.46 24.49
N VAL A 140 21.06 -14.55 23.89
CA VAL A 140 21.58 -13.28 23.34
C VAL A 140 20.70 -12.15 23.91
N PRO A 141 21.29 -11.10 24.51
CA PRO A 141 20.53 -9.93 24.92
C PRO A 141 19.76 -9.34 23.75
N TYR A 142 18.51 -8.96 23.97
CA TYR A 142 17.64 -8.44 22.92
C TYR A 142 18.26 -7.26 22.15
N ASP A 143 18.91 -6.34 22.86
CA ASP A 143 19.54 -5.16 22.25
C ASP A 143 20.76 -5.53 21.37
N ASP A 144 21.36 -6.70 21.60
CA ASP A 144 22.52 -7.20 20.85
C ASP A 144 22.12 -8.11 19.67
N LEU A 145 20.87 -8.61 19.64
CA LEU A 145 20.41 -9.63 18.69
C LEU A 145 20.71 -9.29 17.22
N MET A 146 20.43 -8.05 16.81
CA MET A 146 20.66 -7.62 15.42
C MET A 146 22.15 -7.43 15.13
N THR A 147 22.94 -7.04 16.12
CA THR A 147 24.40 -6.90 15.98
C THR A 147 25.04 -8.27 15.83
N THR A 148 24.70 -9.22 16.70
CA THR A 148 25.24 -10.59 16.62
C THR A 148 24.80 -11.29 15.33
N PHE A 149 23.55 -11.11 14.90
CA PHE A 149 23.08 -11.60 13.60
C PHE A 149 23.94 -11.07 12.44
N ARG A 150 24.17 -9.75 12.39
CA ARG A 150 24.98 -9.12 11.34
C ARG A 150 26.42 -9.64 11.34
N ASP A 151 27.01 -9.86 12.52
CA ASP A 151 28.35 -10.42 12.63
C ASP A 151 28.42 -11.86 12.08
N GLN A 152 27.44 -12.71 12.42
CA GLN A 152 27.36 -14.07 11.88
C GLN A 152 27.09 -14.08 10.38
N LEU A 153 26.22 -13.19 9.89
CA LEU A 153 25.93 -13.03 8.47
C LEU A 153 27.18 -12.63 7.69
N ARG A 154 27.96 -11.67 8.20
CA ARG A 154 29.22 -11.24 7.57
C ARG A 154 30.23 -12.38 7.47
N LEU A 155 30.42 -13.16 8.54
CA LEU A 155 31.31 -14.33 8.51
C LEU A 155 30.85 -15.42 7.53
N PHE A 156 29.54 -15.55 7.37
CA PHE A 156 28.94 -16.42 6.37
C PHE A 156 29.18 -15.91 4.95
N GLU A 157 28.94 -14.62 4.69
CA GLU A 157 29.16 -13.95 3.40
C GLU A 157 30.61 -14.07 2.94
N GLU A 158 31.58 -13.82 3.83
CA GLU A 158 33.01 -13.97 3.52
C GLU A 158 33.36 -15.40 3.05
N GLN A 159 32.71 -16.42 3.60
CA GLN A 159 32.87 -17.80 3.15
C GLN A 159 32.16 -18.09 1.84
N VAL A 160 30.95 -17.54 1.63
CA VAL A 160 30.20 -17.67 0.38
C VAL A 160 31.01 -17.07 -0.78
N ASP A 161 31.54 -15.87 -0.58
CA ASP A 161 32.42 -15.17 -1.52
C ASP A 161 33.63 -16.06 -1.91
N ALA A 162 34.31 -16.63 -0.92
CA ALA A 162 35.44 -17.52 -1.13
C ALA A 162 35.07 -18.82 -1.87
N ILE A 163 33.86 -19.34 -1.64
CA ILE A 163 33.36 -20.55 -2.29
C ILE A 163 33.01 -20.28 -3.76
N PHE A 164 32.45 -19.11 -4.08
CA PHE A 164 32.00 -18.75 -5.42
C PHE A 164 33.05 -18.03 -6.28
N VAL A 165 34.31 -17.93 -5.84
CA VAL A 165 35.43 -17.35 -6.63
C VAL A 165 35.51 -17.93 -8.05
N ASN A 166 35.24 -19.23 -8.20
CA ASN A 166 35.28 -19.92 -9.49
C ASN A 166 33.89 -20.10 -10.14
N GLY A 167 32.92 -19.27 -9.74
CA GLY A 167 31.54 -19.32 -10.23
C GLY A 167 30.63 -20.29 -9.45
N VAL A 168 29.35 -20.26 -9.81
CA VAL A 168 28.30 -21.04 -9.14
C VAL A 168 28.23 -22.44 -9.75
N THR A 169 28.85 -23.42 -9.07
CA THR A 169 28.85 -24.83 -9.48
C THR A 169 28.07 -25.69 -8.50
N GLU A 170 27.66 -26.90 -8.92
CA GLU A 170 27.00 -27.87 -8.02
C GLU A 170 27.81 -28.12 -6.73
N LYS A 171 29.13 -28.27 -6.86
CA LYS A 171 30.02 -28.46 -5.71
C LYS A 171 30.06 -27.24 -4.81
N ALA A 172 30.07 -26.04 -5.37
CA ALA A 172 30.03 -24.79 -4.63
C ALA A 172 28.71 -24.63 -3.88
N LEU A 173 27.57 -24.89 -4.53
CA LEU A 173 26.23 -24.83 -3.93
C LEU A 173 26.10 -25.78 -2.74
N LYS A 174 26.53 -27.04 -2.87
CA LYS A 174 26.56 -28.00 -1.75
C LYS A 174 27.45 -27.53 -0.60
N LYS A 175 28.60 -26.92 -0.92
CA LYS A 175 29.51 -26.37 0.09
C LYS A 175 28.90 -25.18 0.82
N VAL A 176 28.18 -24.29 0.12
CA VAL A 176 27.45 -23.17 0.73
C VAL A 176 26.38 -23.67 1.70
N LEU A 177 25.57 -24.67 1.32
CA LEU A 177 24.60 -25.27 2.24
C LEU A 177 25.26 -25.85 3.50
N GLY A 178 26.41 -26.53 3.34
CA GLY A 178 27.16 -27.05 4.49
C GLY A 178 27.75 -25.97 5.39
N VAL A 179 28.11 -24.79 4.84
CA VAL A 179 28.53 -23.63 5.64
C VAL A 179 27.33 -22.97 6.32
N TYR A 180 26.19 -22.87 5.63
CA TYR A 180 24.96 -22.27 6.16
C TYR A 180 24.55 -22.91 7.50
N GLU A 181 24.58 -24.24 7.61
CA GLU A 181 24.21 -24.96 8.84
C GLU A 181 25.07 -24.59 10.06
N ARG A 182 26.28 -24.05 9.86
CA ARG A 182 27.16 -23.57 10.94
C ARG A 182 26.68 -22.26 11.55
N TYR A 183 25.89 -21.47 10.82
CA TYR A 183 25.46 -20.13 11.24
C TYR A 183 23.96 -20.03 11.48
N PHE A 184 23.17 -20.83 10.78
CA PHE A 184 21.71 -20.69 10.72
C PHE A 184 20.99 -22.02 10.82
N LEU A 185 19.73 -21.99 11.22
CA LEU A 185 18.91 -23.18 11.36
C LEU A 185 18.59 -23.77 9.99
N ARG A 186 18.71 -25.09 9.89
CA ARG A 186 18.19 -25.87 8.78
C ARG A 186 16.76 -26.34 9.04
N ILE A 187 15.87 -26.05 8.10
CA ILE A 187 14.53 -26.65 8.03
C ILE A 187 14.55 -27.75 6.97
N ASP A 188 14.07 -28.94 7.34
CA ASP A 188 14.03 -30.12 6.48
C ASP A 188 15.43 -30.53 5.96
N ASN A 189 15.50 -31.32 4.89
CA ASN A 189 16.75 -31.76 4.26
C ASN A 189 17.35 -30.76 3.26
N MET A 190 16.77 -29.56 3.12
CA MET A 190 17.15 -28.55 2.13
C MET A 190 17.25 -29.06 0.69
N ALA A 191 16.46 -30.06 0.28
CA ALA A 191 16.56 -30.64 -1.06
C ALA A 191 15.90 -29.79 -2.17
N LEU A 192 15.03 -28.86 -1.80
CA LEU A 192 14.25 -28.06 -2.75
C LEU A 192 14.90 -26.68 -2.97
N HIS A 193 15.05 -26.28 -4.23
CA HIS A 193 15.69 -25.03 -4.63
C HIS A 193 14.94 -24.41 -5.80
N TYR A 194 14.95 -23.08 -5.88
CA TYR A 194 14.38 -22.34 -6.99
C TYR A 194 15.38 -21.31 -7.52
N PHE A 195 15.18 -20.86 -8.75
CA PHE A 195 15.69 -19.55 -9.16
C PHE A 195 14.58 -18.69 -9.78
N GLU A 196 14.68 -17.39 -9.56
CA GLU A 196 13.88 -16.35 -10.21
C GLU A 196 14.71 -15.64 -11.27
N LYS A 197 14.08 -15.34 -12.40
CA LYS A 197 14.64 -14.61 -13.54
C LYS A 197 14.20 -13.16 -13.47
N GLU A 198 15.16 -12.24 -13.49
CA GLU A 198 14.92 -10.80 -13.55
C GLU A 198 15.58 -10.22 -14.81
N ILE A 199 14.81 -9.45 -15.59
CA ILE A 199 15.32 -8.77 -16.78
C ILE A 199 15.55 -7.31 -16.42
N LEU A 200 16.80 -6.87 -16.53
CA LEU A 200 17.27 -5.56 -16.12
C LEU A 200 17.82 -4.80 -17.31
N LYS A 201 17.73 -3.47 -17.28
CA LYS A 201 18.38 -2.62 -18.27
C LYS A 201 19.88 -2.52 -17.98
N VAL A 202 20.70 -2.48 -19.02
CA VAL A 202 22.15 -2.24 -18.88
C VAL A 202 22.37 -0.92 -18.13
N GLY A 203 23.22 -0.96 -17.09
CA GLY A 203 23.45 0.18 -16.19
C GLY A 203 22.49 0.27 -14.99
N GLN A 204 21.50 -0.61 -14.87
CA GLN A 204 20.80 -0.84 -13.61
C GLN A 204 21.54 -1.89 -12.79
N ASP A 205 21.77 -1.59 -11.53
CA ASP A 205 22.15 -2.60 -10.55
C ASP A 205 20.96 -3.54 -10.31
N GLY A 206 21.27 -4.82 -10.19
CA GLY A 206 20.29 -5.81 -9.77
C GLY A 206 19.70 -5.42 -8.43
N ARG A 207 18.37 -5.35 -8.33
CA ARG A 207 17.73 -5.07 -7.05
C ARG A 207 18.08 -6.20 -6.12
N VAL A 208 18.77 -5.92 -5.02
CA VAL A 208 18.66 -6.78 -3.84
C VAL A 208 17.22 -6.59 -3.39
N ASN A 209 16.32 -7.51 -3.72
CA ASN A 209 14.94 -7.43 -3.23
C ASN A 209 15.03 -7.27 -1.72
N ASN A 210 14.41 -6.21 -1.19
CA ASN A 210 14.33 -6.02 0.24
C ASN A 210 13.38 -7.09 0.77
N PHE A 211 13.93 -8.24 1.17
CA PHE A 211 13.19 -9.33 1.79
C PHE A 211 12.78 -8.99 3.23
N HIS A 212 13.28 -7.87 3.76
CA HIS A 212 12.78 -7.32 5.01
C HIS A 212 11.33 -6.85 4.86
N SER A 213 10.61 -6.84 5.98
CA SER A 213 9.27 -6.29 6.02
C SER A 213 9.27 -4.83 5.58
N PHE A 214 8.23 -4.45 4.84
CA PHE A 214 7.97 -3.08 4.42
C PHE A 214 7.93 -2.10 5.61
N PHE A 215 7.48 -2.55 6.79
CA PHE A 215 7.33 -1.71 7.98
C PHE A 215 8.60 -1.59 8.83
N LEU A 216 9.64 -2.38 8.54
CA LEU A 216 10.77 -2.53 9.44
C LEU A 216 11.56 -1.22 9.60
N GLU A 217 11.88 -0.58 8.47
CA GLU A 217 12.59 0.70 8.45
C GLU A 217 11.78 1.81 9.11
N ASP A 218 10.49 1.93 8.76
CA ASP A 218 9.57 2.91 9.35
C ASP A 218 9.47 2.76 10.88
N LEU A 219 9.37 1.53 11.38
CA LEU A 219 9.35 1.27 12.83
C LEU A 219 10.68 1.63 13.49
N GLY A 220 11.81 1.38 12.83
CA GLY A 220 13.13 1.79 13.32
C GLY A 220 13.28 3.31 13.43
N ASP A 221 12.78 4.03 12.42
CA ASP A 221 12.74 5.49 12.41
C ASP A 221 11.84 6.03 13.53
N ILE A 222 10.65 5.45 13.73
CA ILE A 222 9.75 5.83 14.83
C ILE A 222 10.40 5.59 16.20
N ILE A 223 11.09 4.46 16.38
CA ILE A 223 11.76 4.15 17.66
C ILE A 223 12.90 5.13 17.94
N SER A 224 13.63 5.57 16.90
CA SER A 224 14.79 6.47 17.04
C SER A 224 14.40 7.94 17.16
N GLN A 225 13.40 8.39 16.39
CA GLN A 225 12.97 9.79 16.33
C GLN A 225 11.86 10.11 17.33
N GLY A 226 11.12 9.10 17.78
CA GLY A 226 9.96 9.21 18.66
C GLY A 226 8.64 9.10 17.91
N GLU A 227 7.63 8.55 18.59
CA GLU A 227 6.28 8.45 18.08
C GLU A 227 5.56 9.80 18.04
N ASN A 228 4.65 9.96 17.08
CA ASN A 228 3.70 11.07 17.09
C ASN A 228 2.51 10.78 18.00
N GLU A 229 1.74 11.83 18.31
CA GLU A 229 0.59 11.73 19.21
C GLU A 229 -0.52 10.81 18.69
N THR A 230 -0.68 10.69 17.38
CA THR A 230 -1.68 9.78 16.78
C THR A 230 -1.30 8.33 17.05
N LEU A 231 -0.04 7.95 16.83
CA LEU A 231 0.45 6.60 17.08
C LEU A 231 0.44 6.27 18.58
N ARG A 232 0.80 7.24 19.45
CA ARG A 232 0.64 7.10 20.91
C ARG A 232 -0.81 6.77 21.27
N GLN A 233 -1.76 7.60 20.80
CA GLN A 233 -3.18 7.41 21.08
C GLN A 233 -3.70 6.06 20.53
N PHE A 234 -3.20 5.60 19.38
CA PHE A 234 -3.54 4.30 18.83
C PHE A 234 -3.12 3.15 19.76
N ILE A 235 -1.91 3.23 20.32
CA ILE A 235 -1.32 2.19 21.17
C ILE A 235 -1.92 2.21 22.58
N GLU A 236 -2.09 3.39 23.16
CA GLU A 236 -2.63 3.54 24.52
C GLU A 236 -4.15 3.32 24.57
N GLY A 237 -4.85 3.59 23.46
CA GLY A 237 -6.30 3.54 23.40
C GLY A 237 -6.96 4.71 24.12
N VAL A 238 -8.11 4.46 24.73
CA VAL A 238 -8.89 5.48 25.47
C VAL A 238 -9.14 5.01 26.91
N ASP A 239 -8.89 5.88 27.88
CA ASP A 239 -9.04 5.57 29.31
C ASP A 239 -10.51 5.34 29.71
N ASN A 240 -11.43 6.15 29.16
CA ASN A 240 -12.85 6.11 29.49
C ASN A 240 -13.65 5.49 28.35
N ARG A 241 -13.86 4.18 28.42
CA ARG A 241 -14.70 3.45 27.48
C ARG A 241 -16.17 3.55 27.88
N THR A 242 -16.95 4.28 27.10
CA THR A 242 -18.42 4.23 27.20
C THR A 242 -18.94 3.09 26.33
N ASN A 243 -19.68 2.14 26.92
CA ASN A 243 -20.41 1.15 26.14
C ASN A 243 -21.71 1.77 25.63
N ILE A 244 -21.86 1.80 24.31
CA ILE A 244 -23.08 2.30 23.64
C ILE A 244 -24.11 1.19 23.42
N ASP A 245 -23.71 -0.08 23.54
CA ASP A 245 -24.62 -1.20 23.35
C ASP A 245 -25.77 -1.11 24.36
N GLU A 246 -27.00 -1.16 23.86
CA GLU A 246 -28.24 -0.96 24.62
C GLU A 246 -28.38 0.41 25.36
N ASN A 247 -27.46 1.36 25.15
CA ASN A 247 -27.51 2.67 25.79
C ASN A 247 -28.38 3.66 24.99
N ARG A 248 -29.70 3.53 25.15
CA ARG A 248 -30.68 4.34 24.43
C ARG A 248 -30.49 5.86 24.61
N VAL A 249 -30.22 6.33 25.82
CA VAL A 249 -30.07 7.77 26.10
C VAL A 249 -28.89 8.34 25.32
N LEU A 250 -27.77 7.63 25.29
CA LEU A 250 -26.60 8.05 24.52
C LEU A 250 -26.88 8.02 23.02
N ILE A 251 -27.53 6.98 22.51
CA ILE A 251 -27.92 6.89 21.09
C ILE A 251 -28.83 8.07 20.71
N GLU A 252 -29.83 8.38 21.52
CA GLU A 252 -30.77 9.50 21.27
C GLU A 252 -30.07 10.86 21.32
N ASP A 253 -29.10 11.06 22.21
CA ASP A 253 -28.30 12.29 22.24
C ASP A 253 -27.41 12.43 21.00
N VAL A 254 -26.73 11.36 20.59
CA VAL A 254 -25.86 11.35 19.40
C VAL A 254 -26.65 11.60 18.12
N LEU A 255 -27.89 11.13 18.04
CA LEU A 255 -28.75 11.27 16.87
C LEU A 255 -29.55 12.58 16.83
N GLN A 256 -29.35 13.50 17.77
CA GLN A 256 -30.00 14.81 17.73
C GLN A 256 -29.65 15.55 16.43
N PRO A 257 -30.60 16.30 15.82
CA PRO A 257 -30.35 17.02 14.56
C PRO A 257 -29.12 17.94 14.57
N LYS A 258 -28.80 18.54 15.72
CA LYS A 258 -27.60 19.38 15.91
C LYS A 258 -26.26 18.65 15.69
N ASN A 259 -26.28 17.32 15.72
CA ASN A 259 -25.10 16.46 15.57
C ASN A 259 -25.05 15.80 14.17
N VAL A 260 -26.02 16.07 13.30
CA VAL A 260 -26.02 15.54 11.93
C VAL A 260 -25.02 16.36 11.09
N PRO A 261 -24.20 15.72 10.25
CA PRO A 261 -23.26 16.45 9.40
C PRO A 261 -23.95 17.38 8.40
N ASN A 262 -23.27 18.48 8.07
CA ASN A 262 -23.72 19.41 7.02
C ASN A 262 -23.69 18.74 5.63
N GLY A 263 -22.74 17.83 5.40
CA GLY A 263 -22.64 17.06 4.16
C GLY A 263 -23.16 15.64 4.29
N ARG A 264 -23.92 15.21 3.28
CA ARG A 264 -24.34 13.82 3.08
C ARG A 264 -24.06 13.42 1.65
N TRP A 265 -23.59 12.19 1.41
CA TRP A 265 -23.38 11.75 0.05
C TRP A 265 -24.73 11.71 -0.68
N PRO A 266 -24.80 12.17 -1.94
CA PRO A 266 -26.02 12.18 -2.74
C PRO A 266 -26.43 10.75 -3.19
N SER A 267 -26.44 9.75 -2.31
CA SER A 267 -26.77 8.36 -2.64
C SER A 267 -28.28 8.16 -2.89
N PRO A 268 -28.67 7.04 -3.55
CA PRO A 268 -30.03 6.51 -3.48
C PRO A 268 -30.57 6.37 -2.04
N VAL A 269 -31.89 6.55 -1.88
CA VAL A 269 -32.55 6.59 -0.55
C VAL A 269 -32.48 5.21 0.13
N GLU A 270 -32.53 4.14 -0.65
CA GLU A 270 -32.33 2.76 -0.21
C GLU A 270 -30.94 2.51 0.39
N HIS A 271 -29.96 3.36 0.09
CA HIS A 271 -28.61 3.31 0.66
C HIS A 271 -28.44 4.20 1.90
N ARG A 272 -29.54 4.69 2.50
CA ARG A 272 -29.46 5.43 3.78
C ARG A 272 -28.74 4.63 4.86
N LEU A 273 -28.02 5.34 5.73
CA LEU A 273 -27.35 4.72 6.87
C LEU A 273 -28.36 4.05 7.82
N SER A 274 -27.98 2.90 8.34
CA SER A 274 -28.66 2.28 9.48
C SER A 274 -28.41 3.07 10.76
N LEU A 275 -29.19 2.79 11.81
CA LEU A 275 -29.11 3.49 13.10
C LEU A 275 -27.66 3.61 13.62
N MET A 276 -26.96 2.47 13.73
CA MET A 276 -25.60 2.45 14.28
C MET A 276 -24.55 3.01 13.33
N GLN A 277 -24.81 2.99 12.01
CA GLN A 277 -23.95 3.70 11.06
C GLN A 277 -24.08 5.22 11.22
N GLN A 278 -25.30 5.74 11.40
CA GLN A 278 -25.51 7.16 11.64
C GLN A 278 -24.90 7.60 12.98
N VAL A 279 -25.04 6.78 14.02
CA VAL A 279 -24.36 7.01 15.31
C VAL A 279 -22.85 7.12 15.11
N ALA A 280 -22.25 6.21 14.34
CA ALA A 280 -20.81 6.24 14.06
C ALA A 280 -20.40 7.49 13.25
N VAL A 281 -21.15 7.87 12.21
CA VAL A 281 -20.89 9.09 11.43
C VAL A 281 -20.96 10.34 12.31
N ASN A 282 -22.03 10.49 13.09
CA ASN A 282 -22.19 11.63 13.99
C ASN A 282 -21.06 11.68 15.03
N GLN A 283 -20.65 10.54 15.58
CA GLN A 283 -19.52 10.48 16.50
C GLN A 283 -18.21 10.89 15.83
N ILE A 284 -17.91 10.38 14.64
CA ILE A 284 -16.66 10.70 13.93
C ILE A 284 -16.58 12.20 13.62
N ILE A 285 -17.69 12.81 13.22
CA ILE A 285 -17.71 14.19 12.74
C ILE A 285 -17.72 15.19 13.90
N ASN A 286 -18.43 14.89 14.99
CA ASN A 286 -18.55 15.82 16.13
C ASN A 286 -17.49 15.62 17.21
N ASN A 287 -16.70 14.53 17.15
CA ASN A 287 -15.66 14.27 18.13
C ASN A 287 -14.31 14.82 17.64
N ASN A 288 -13.58 15.50 18.52
CA ASN A 288 -12.25 16.04 18.24
C ASN A 288 -11.13 14.98 18.39
N GLN A 289 -11.47 13.68 18.30
CA GLN A 289 -10.49 12.61 18.38
C GLN A 289 -9.72 12.48 17.07
N LYS A 290 -8.41 12.25 17.16
CA LYS A 290 -7.54 12.05 15.98
C LYS A 290 -7.77 10.70 15.30
N ILE A 291 -8.28 9.73 16.06
CA ILE A 291 -8.51 8.36 15.59
C ILE A 291 -9.95 8.00 15.91
N SER A 292 -10.63 7.48 14.91
CA SER A 292 -11.90 6.79 15.06
C SER A 292 -11.79 5.40 14.46
N SER A 293 -12.36 4.41 15.14
CA SER A 293 -12.42 3.03 14.65
C SER A 293 -13.88 2.60 14.51
N VAL A 294 -14.20 2.00 13.36
CA VAL A 294 -15.52 1.45 13.08
C VAL A 294 -15.37 -0.01 12.72
N ASN A 295 -15.86 -0.87 13.62
CA ASN A 295 -15.97 -2.29 13.35
C ASN A 295 -17.31 -2.58 12.66
N GLY A 296 -17.27 -3.35 11.58
CA GLY A 296 -18.47 -3.81 10.90
C GLY A 296 -18.25 -5.21 10.33
N PRO A 297 -19.15 -6.17 10.56
CA PRO A 297 -19.12 -7.47 9.88
C PRO A 297 -19.10 -7.34 8.33
N PRO A 298 -18.80 -8.43 7.60
CA PRO A 298 -18.95 -8.45 6.14
C PRO A 298 -20.37 -8.05 5.73
N GLY A 299 -20.50 -7.21 4.70
CA GLY A 299 -21.80 -6.77 4.17
C GLY A 299 -22.49 -5.62 4.93
N THR A 300 -21.95 -5.11 6.04
CA THR A 300 -22.60 -4.05 6.84
C THR A 300 -22.39 -2.62 6.32
N GLY A 301 -22.23 -2.42 5.01
CA GLY A 301 -22.22 -1.10 4.38
C GLY A 301 -21.12 -0.12 4.85
N LYS A 302 -19.93 -0.60 5.24
CA LYS A 302 -18.80 0.26 5.67
C LYS A 302 -18.44 1.34 4.65
N THR A 303 -18.48 1.00 3.36
CA THR A 303 -18.26 1.94 2.26
C THR A 303 -19.33 3.03 2.21
N THR A 304 -20.59 2.70 2.51
CA THR A 304 -21.68 3.67 2.56
C THR A 304 -21.47 4.69 3.69
N LEU A 305 -21.04 4.23 4.85
CA LEU A 305 -20.67 5.10 5.97
C LEU A 305 -19.56 6.09 5.61
N LEU A 306 -18.51 5.62 4.90
CA LEU A 306 -17.39 6.46 4.49
C LEU A 306 -17.80 7.56 3.50
N LYS A 307 -18.78 7.28 2.62
CA LYS A 307 -19.28 8.27 1.65
C LYS A 307 -19.84 9.51 2.33
N ASP A 308 -20.61 9.35 3.40
CA ASP A 308 -21.18 10.48 4.15
C ASP A 308 -20.09 11.29 4.87
N ILE A 309 -19.04 10.61 5.38
CA ILE A 309 -17.86 11.28 5.93
C ILE A 309 -17.13 12.09 4.86
N PHE A 310 -16.91 11.52 3.67
CA PHE A 310 -16.25 12.24 2.56
C PHE A 310 -17.08 13.45 2.10
N ALA A 311 -18.40 13.31 2.03
CA ALA A 311 -19.29 14.40 1.68
C ALA A 311 -19.19 15.54 2.71
N ASN A 312 -19.24 15.22 4.02
CA ASN A 312 -19.09 16.23 5.06
C ASN A 312 -17.74 16.95 5.00
N LEU A 313 -16.63 16.21 4.86
CA LEU A 313 -15.30 16.81 4.74
C LEU A 313 -15.20 17.73 3.52
N MET A 314 -15.89 17.42 2.41
CA MET A 314 -15.94 18.31 1.26
C MET A 314 -16.75 19.58 1.51
N VAL A 315 -17.86 19.49 2.27
CA VAL A 315 -18.64 20.67 2.67
C VAL A 315 -17.83 21.55 3.62
N GLU A 316 -17.18 20.99 4.65
CA GLU A 316 -16.33 21.75 5.56
C GLU A 316 -15.14 22.40 4.86
N LYS A 317 -14.57 21.71 3.87
CA LYS A 317 -13.54 22.28 2.98
C LYS A 317 -14.08 23.46 2.18
N ALA A 318 -15.29 23.36 1.65
CA ALA A 318 -15.95 24.44 0.92
C ALA A 318 -16.28 25.63 1.83
N GLU A 319 -16.70 25.39 3.07
CA GLU A 319 -16.91 26.44 4.09
C GLU A 319 -15.64 27.26 4.32
N LYS A 320 -14.48 26.61 4.46
CA LYS A 320 -13.21 27.34 4.63
C LYS A 320 -12.77 28.05 3.36
N MET A 321 -13.00 27.45 2.19
CA MET A 321 -12.71 28.11 0.91
C MET A 321 -13.59 29.37 0.74
N ALA A 322 -14.85 29.33 1.15
CA ALA A 322 -15.79 30.45 1.06
C ALA A 322 -15.40 31.65 1.95
N CYS A 323 -14.48 31.48 2.90
CA CYS A 323 -13.92 32.60 3.69
C CYS A 323 -12.94 33.47 2.89
N PHE A 324 -12.47 33.03 1.72
CA PHE A 324 -11.54 33.80 0.89
C PHE A 324 -12.28 34.67 -0.12
N GLU A 325 -12.06 35.98 -0.08
CA GLU A 325 -12.60 36.90 -1.10
C GLU A 325 -12.08 36.61 -2.51
N ASN A 326 -10.86 36.08 -2.61
CA ASN A 326 -10.23 35.61 -3.84
C ASN A 326 -9.66 34.21 -3.57
N PRO A 327 -10.11 33.17 -4.29
CA PRO A 327 -9.68 31.79 -4.05
C PRO A 327 -8.18 31.57 -4.29
N GLU A 328 -7.51 32.40 -5.11
CA GLU A 328 -6.06 32.32 -5.30
C GLU A 328 -5.27 32.60 -4.02
N LYS A 329 -5.84 33.36 -3.06
CA LYS A 329 -5.20 33.61 -1.76
C LYS A 329 -5.09 32.35 -0.91
N ALA A 330 -5.83 31.29 -1.23
CA ALA A 330 -5.68 29.98 -0.59
C ALA A 330 -4.42 29.24 -1.05
N LEU A 331 -3.72 29.70 -2.10
CA LEU A 331 -2.54 29.05 -2.67
C LEU A 331 -1.30 29.93 -2.49
N LYS A 332 -0.36 29.49 -1.65
CA LYS A 332 0.89 30.20 -1.35
C LYS A 332 2.04 29.59 -2.15
N LYS A 333 2.73 30.40 -2.96
CA LYS A 333 3.95 29.95 -3.66
C LYS A 333 5.07 29.72 -2.66
N ILE A 334 5.58 28.50 -2.56
CA ILE A 334 6.63 28.15 -1.58
C ILE A 334 7.99 27.88 -2.21
N LYS A 335 8.04 27.30 -3.41
CA LYS A 335 9.31 26.91 -4.05
C LYS A 335 9.18 26.84 -5.57
N LYS A 336 10.30 27.02 -6.26
CA LYS A 336 10.46 26.61 -7.67
C LYS A 336 11.38 25.39 -7.71
N LEU A 337 10.93 24.34 -8.37
CA LEU A 337 11.69 23.11 -8.61
C LEU A 337 12.13 23.11 -10.08
N VAL A 338 13.36 22.67 -10.35
CA VAL A 338 13.83 22.42 -11.71
C VAL A 338 14.04 20.92 -11.85
N LEU A 339 13.27 20.26 -12.71
CA LEU A 339 13.44 18.85 -13.05
C LEU A 339 13.62 18.74 -14.56
N ASP A 340 14.69 18.09 -15.01
CA ASP A 340 14.96 17.85 -16.44
C ASP A 340 14.87 19.11 -17.32
N GLY A 341 15.27 20.27 -16.77
CA GLY A 341 15.21 21.57 -17.46
C GLY A 341 13.85 22.27 -17.40
N TYR A 342 12.82 21.67 -16.78
CA TYR A 342 11.49 22.26 -16.61
C TYR A 342 11.34 22.92 -15.24
N HIS A 343 10.76 24.12 -15.23
CA HIS A 343 10.46 24.88 -14.01
C HIS A 343 9.05 24.60 -13.49
N TYR A 344 8.95 24.01 -12.30
CA TYR A 344 7.69 23.77 -11.60
C TYR A 344 7.56 24.72 -10.42
N THR A 345 6.45 25.45 -10.32
CA THR A 345 6.13 26.25 -9.13
C THR A 345 5.32 25.39 -8.17
N ILE A 346 5.81 25.23 -6.95
CA ILE A 346 5.14 24.50 -5.88
C ILE A 346 4.30 25.49 -5.08
N TYR A 347 3.02 25.15 -4.94
CA TYR A 347 2.06 25.88 -4.13
C TYR A 347 1.72 25.06 -2.88
N GLU A 348 1.62 25.73 -1.74
CA GLU A 348 1.06 25.22 -0.51
C GLU A 348 -0.38 25.72 -0.37
N ILE A 349 -1.29 24.80 -0.06
CA ILE A 349 -2.69 25.13 0.22
C ILE A 349 -2.80 25.64 1.66
N ASP A 350 -3.58 26.70 1.88
CA ASP A 350 -3.80 27.26 3.21
C ASP A 350 -4.25 26.17 4.21
N LYS A 351 -3.66 26.20 5.43
CA LYS A 351 -3.87 25.17 6.46
C LYS A 351 -5.36 24.97 6.79
N SER A 352 -6.15 26.05 6.74
CA SER A 352 -7.59 26.00 6.97
C SER A 352 -8.32 25.07 5.98
N ILE A 353 -7.82 24.92 4.76
CA ILE A 353 -8.38 24.05 3.71
C ILE A 353 -7.68 22.70 3.72
N ASN A 354 -6.35 22.68 3.89
CA ASN A 354 -5.55 21.46 3.76
C ASN A 354 -5.87 20.38 4.82
N GLN A 355 -6.41 20.79 5.98
CA GLN A 355 -6.84 19.85 7.03
C GLN A 355 -7.99 18.91 6.58
N TYR A 356 -8.69 19.22 5.48
CA TYR A 356 -9.77 18.40 4.91
C TYR A 356 -9.31 17.58 3.69
N SER A 357 -8.00 17.50 3.45
CA SER A 357 -7.45 16.59 2.44
C SER A 357 -7.62 15.14 2.87
N MET A 358 -8.01 14.27 1.94
CA MET A 358 -8.34 12.87 2.22
C MET A 358 -7.39 11.93 1.50
N VAL A 359 -6.89 10.93 2.22
CA VAL A 359 -6.16 9.78 1.66
C VAL A 359 -6.85 8.52 2.15
N VAL A 360 -7.26 7.67 1.22
CA VAL A 360 -7.84 6.36 1.52
C VAL A 360 -6.78 5.30 1.24
N ALA A 361 -6.45 4.51 2.25
CA ALA A 361 -5.47 3.44 2.16
C ALA A 361 -6.05 2.12 2.67
N SER A 362 -5.54 1.01 2.15
CA SER A 362 -5.92 -0.34 2.58
C SER A 362 -4.77 -1.30 2.31
N SER A 363 -4.60 -2.32 3.15
CA SER A 363 -3.71 -3.46 2.88
C SER A 363 -4.22 -4.34 1.74
N ASN A 364 -5.48 -4.16 1.32
CA ASN A 364 -6.06 -4.80 0.14
C ASN A 364 -6.24 -3.78 -0.99
N ASN A 365 -5.34 -3.85 -1.99
CA ASN A 365 -5.38 -3.01 -3.19
C ASN A 365 -6.76 -3.01 -3.89
N GLY A 366 -7.45 -4.15 -3.92
CA GLY A 366 -8.79 -4.24 -4.52
C GLY A 366 -9.83 -3.43 -3.76
N ALA A 367 -9.75 -3.37 -2.44
CA ALA A 367 -10.70 -2.62 -1.62
C ALA A 367 -10.58 -1.10 -1.85
N VAL A 368 -9.34 -0.58 -1.87
CA VAL A 368 -9.10 0.85 -2.14
C VAL A 368 -9.42 1.21 -3.60
N GLU A 369 -9.15 0.31 -4.54
CA GLU A 369 -9.47 0.52 -5.95
C GLU A 369 -10.98 0.57 -6.18
N ASN A 370 -11.75 -0.32 -5.53
CA ASN A 370 -13.20 -0.35 -5.63
C ASN A 370 -13.84 0.93 -5.08
N ILE A 371 -13.50 1.34 -3.85
CA ILE A 371 -14.07 2.58 -3.28
C ILE A 371 -13.69 3.80 -4.11
N SER A 372 -12.44 3.90 -4.57
CA SER A 372 -11.98 5.04 -5.37
C SER A 372 -12.63 5.13 -6.74
N LYS A 373 -12.99 3.98 -7.34
CA LYS A 373 -13.69 3.93 -8.64
C LYS A 373 -15.19 4.03 -8.51
N ASP A 374 -15.78 3.78 -7.35
CA ASP A 374 -17.24 3.88 -7.19
C ASP A 374 -17.70 5.33 -7.10
N LEU A 375 -17.03 6.17 -6.30
CA LEU A 375 -17.47 7.56 -6.04
C LEU A 375 -17.76 8.39 -7.32
N PRO A 376 -16.97 8.30 -8.42
CA PRO A 376 -17.24 9.06 -9.63
C PRO A 376 -18.43 8.57 -10.49
N LYS A 377 -19.00 7.39 -10.21
CA LYS A 377 -19.99 6.75 -11.09
C LYS A 377 -21.37 7.37 -10.97
N LYS A 378 -22.08 7.50 -12.10
CA LYS A 378 -23.43 8.09 -12.15
C LYS A 378 -24.44 7.37 -11.26
N LYS A 379 -24.39 6.03 -11.23
CA LYS A 379 -25.27 5.19 -10.40
C LYS A 379 -25.10 5.39 -8.89
N GLU A 380 -24.00 5.98 -8.43
CA GLU A 380 -23.75 6.23 -7.00
C GLU A 380 -24.35 7.55 -6.52
N VAL A 381 -24.88 8.35 -7.45
CA VAL A 381 -25.40 9.71 -7.21
C VAL A 381 -26.83 9.87 -7.72
N ILE A 382 -27.07 9.45 -8.96
CA ILE A 382 -28.37 9.61 -9.62
C ILE A 382 -29.33 8.52 -9.14
N ARG A 383 -30.46 8.97 -8.57
CA ARG A 383 -31.51 8.10 -8.01
C ARG A 383 -32.46 7.62 -9.11
N LYS A 384 -32.91 6.37 -9.03
CA LYS A 384 -33.87 5.80 -9.99
C LYS A 384 -35.31 6.21 -9.63
N VAL A 385 -36.10 6.41 -10.67
CA VAL A 385 -37.23 7.35 -10.74
C VAL A 385 -38.49 6.92 -9.97
N THR A 386 -38.75 7.56 -8.83
CA THR A 386 -40.11 7.96 -8.40
C THR A 386 -40.45 9.37 -8.90
N SER A 387 -41.71 9.81 -8.85
CA SER A 387 -42.11 11.17 -9.28
C SER A 387 -41.41 12.29 -8.52
N TYR A 388 -41.10 12.07 -7.23
CA TYR A 388 -40.37 13.00 -6.36
C TYR A 388 -38.87 13.09 -6.71
N GLU A 389 -38.25 12.00 -7.17
CA GLU A 389 -36.81 11.95 -7.42
C GLU A 389 -36.37 12.55 -8.76
N LYS A 390 -37.33 12.91 -9.63
CA LYS A 390 -37.02 13.54 -10.93
C LYS A 390 -36.34 14.89 -10.78
N ALA A 391 -36.83 15.74 -9.87
CA ALA A 391 -36.24 17.07 -9.66
C ALA A 391 -34.79 16.95 -9.17
N TYR A 392 -34.56 16.07 -8.21
CA TYR A 392 -33.22 15.74 -7.72
C TYR A 392 -32.31 15.20 -8.82
N ALA A 393 -32.79 14.29 -9.67
CA ALA A 393 -31.96 13.71 -10.72
C ALA A 393 -31.51 14.75 -11.75
N LEU A 394 -32.38 15.70 -12.10
CA LEU A 394 -32.05 16.82 -12.98
C LEU A 394 -31.00 17.73 -12.34
N GLU A 395 -31.21 18.13 -11.09
CA GLU A 395 -30.26 18.97 -10.36
C GLU A 395 -28.89 18.29 -10.19
N ALA A 396 -28.89 16.99 -9.85
CA ALA A 396 -27.66 16.23 -9.75
C ALA A 396 -26.95 16.13 -11.13
N GLU A 397 -27.68 15.98 -12.24
CA GLU A 397 -27.05 16.02 -13.58
C GLU A 397 -26.46 17.40 -13.89
N GLU A 398 -27.10 18.49 -13.51
CA GLU A 398 -26.60 19.86 -13.70
C GLU A 398 -25.35 20.14 -12.86
N LEU A 399 -25.23 19.53 -11.68
CA LEU A 399 -24.07 19.66 -10.78
C LEU A 399 -22.89 18.73 -11.16
N SER A 400 -22.97 18.02 -12.28
CA SER A 400 -21.89 17.19 -12.81
C SER A 400 -20.61 18.02 -13.07
N MET A 401 -19.51 17.65 -12.42
CA MET A 401 -18.21 18.31 -12.62
C MET A 401 -17.17 17.36 -13.22
N PHE A 402 -16.64 17.71 -14.39
CA PHE A 402 -15.59 16.97 -15.11
C PHE A 402 -15.89 15.47 -15.36
N PRO A 403 -17.08 15.10 -15.88
CA PRO A 403 -17.42 13.70 -16.14
C PRO A 403 -16.48 13.04 -17.16
N PHE A 404 -15.99 13.77 -18.17
CA PHE A 404 -15.04 13.24 -19.14
C PHE A 404 -13.70 12.83 -18.50
N ALA A 405 -13.20 13.62 -17.53
CA ALA A 405 -11.98 13.28 -16.79
C ALA A 405 -12.17 12.02 -15.93
N ALA A 406 -13.32 11.91 -15.26
CA ALA A 406 -13.67 10.71 -14.50
C ALA A 406 -13.78 9.48 -15.42
N LYS A 407 -14.46 9.63 -16.56
CA LYS A 407 -14.61 8.57 -17.57
C LYS A 407 -13.26 8.10 -18.11
N ALA A 408 -12.36 9.03 -18.41
CA ALA A 408 -11.01 8.71 -18.87
C ALA A 408 -10.20 7.90 -17.85
N LEU A 409 -10.45 8.08 -16.55
CA LEU A 409 -9.82 7.29 -15.47
C LEU A 409 -10.46 5.91 -15.26
N LEU A 410 -11.78 5.82 -15.38
CA LEU A 410 -12.54 4.60 -15.05
C LEU A 410 -12.71 3.66 -16.25
N GLY A 411 -12.61 4.19 -17.47
CA GLY A 411 -12.77 3.50 -18.75
C GLY A 411 -14.00 4.00 -19.53
N GLU A 412 -13.91 3.97 -20.87
CA GLU A 412 -14.87 4.58 -21.80
C GLU A 412 -16.30 4.01 -21.73
N GLU A 413 -16.49 2.82 -21.18
CA GLU A 413 -17.81 2.20 -21.01
C GLU A 413 -18.48 2.61 -19.68
N THR A 414 -17.79 3.37 -18.83
CA THR A 414 -18.32 3.75 -17.51
C THR A 414 -19.10 5.05 -17.58
N ASP A 415 -20.37 4.99 -17.14
CA ASP A 415 -21.19 6.18 -16.95
C ASP A 415 -20.80 6.90 -15.64
N THR A 416 -20.39 8.16 -15.76
CA THR A 416 -19.76 8.93 -14.67
C THR A 416 -20.54 10.21 -14.38
N TRP A 417 -20.68 10.52 -13.10
CA TRP A 417 -21.27 11.77 -12.64
C TRP A 417 -20.23 12.90 -12.62
N GLY A 418 -19.01 12.63 -12.17
CA GLY A 418 -17.98 13.67 -12.08
C GLY A 418 -16.72 13.19 -11.39
N LEU A 419 -15.64 13.96 -11.53
CA LEU A 419 -14.36 13.63 -10.92
C LEU A 419 -14.40 13.92 -9.42
N PHE A 420 -14.39 12.86 -8.59
CA PHE A 420 -14.30 12.97 -7.13
C PHE A 420 -13.03 12.31 -6.55
N SER A 421 -12.64 11.17 -7.11
CA SER A 421 -11.51 10.37 -6.62
C SER A 421 -10.83 9.64 -7.78
N ALA A 422 -9.60 9.20 -7.55
CA ALA A 422 -8.83 8.37 -8.45
C ALA A 422 -8.06 7.32 -7.64
N SER A 423 -7.97 6.10 -8.18
CA SER A 423 -7.14 5.05 -7.59
C SER A 423 -5.66 5.35 -7.87
N LEU A 424 -4.86 5.50 -6.81
CA LEU A 424 -3.41 5.60 -6.88
C LEU A 424 -2.78 4.30 -6.32
N GLY A 425 -1.62 4.40 -5.67
CA GLY A 425 -0.92 3.25 -5.08
C GLY A 425 0.10 2.64 -6.04
N LYS A 426 -0.29 1.61 -6.80
CA LYS A 426 0.63 0.94 -7.74
C LYS A 426 1.09 1.85 -8.87
N SER A 427 2.31 1.64 -9.36
CA SER A 427 2.94 2.47 -10.40
C SER A 427 2.09 2.60 -11.67
N GLU A 428 1.37 1.55 -12.06
CA GLU A 428 0.48 1.57 -13.21
C GLU A 428 -0.70 2.53 -13.00
N ASN A 429 -1.27 2.55 -11.79
CA ASN A 429 -2.36 3.47 -11.44
C ASN A 429 -1.89 4.92 -11.44
N ILE A 430 -0.72 5.18 -10.86
CA ILE A 430 -0.11 6.52 -10.83
C ILE A 430 0.19 6.98 -12.26
N SER A 431 0.81 6.13 -13.09
CA SER A 431 1.10 6.43 -14.50
C SER A 431 -0.18 6.68 -15.29
N HIS A 432 -1.23 5.88 -15.08
CA HIS A 432 -2.54 6.07 -15.69
C HIS A 432 -3.17 7.41 -15.31
N TYR A 433 -3.14 7.76 -14.02
CA TYR A 433 -3.62 9.04 -13.51
C TYR A 433 -2.94 10.22 -14.23
N TYR A 434 -1.61 10.25 -14.26
CA TYR A 434 -0.88 11.34 -14.93
C TYR A 434 -1.16 11.38 -16.44
N LYS A 435 -1.21 10.22 -17.09
CA LYS A 435 -1.50 10.13 -18.52
C LYS A 435 -2.88 10.67 -18.89
N LYS A 436 -3.90 10.43 -18.05
CA LYS A 436 -5.28 10.79 -18.36
C LYS A 436 -5.67 12.19 -17.88
N LEU A 437 -5.15 12.64 -16.74
CA LEU A 437 -5.54 13.93 -16.17
C LEU A 437 -4.55 15.06 -16.47
N TYR A 438 -3.25 14.76 -16.47
CA TYR A 438 -2.21 15.79 -16.51
C TYR A 438 -1.62 15.99 -17.90
N TYR A 439 -1.31 14.91 -18.62
CA TYR A 439 -0.74 15.02 -19.96
C TYR A 439 -1.79 15.40 -20.99
N ARG A 440 -1.47 16.42 -21.79
CA ARG A 440 -2.31 16.89 -22.89
C ARG A 440 -2.50 15.79 -23.91
N ASN A 441 -3.72 15.67 -24.40
CA ASN A 441 -4.03 14.72 -25.46
C ASN A 441 -3.87 15.44 -26.81
N ASN A 442 -3.23 14.79 -27.79
CA ASN A 442 -3.16 15.33 -29.15
C ASN A 442 -4.49 15.20 -29.91
N ASN A 443 -5.52 14.64 -29.27
CA ASN A 443 -6.85 14.48 -29.80
C ASN A 443 -7.75 15.66 -29.37
N GLU A 444 -8.16 16.50 -30.32
CA GLU A 444 -9.01 17.68 -30.08
C GLU A 444 -10.39 17.33 -29.45
N PHE A 445 -10.81 16.07 -29.55
CA PHE A 445 -12.10 15.58 -29.05
C PHE A 445 -12.04 15.00 -27.62
N GLU A 446 -10.85 14.80 -27.06
CA GLU A 446 -10.66 14.18 -25.73
C GLU A 446 -9.70 15.03 -24.89
N LEU A 447 -10.23 16.09 -24.29
CA LEU A 447 -9.46 16.99 -23.44
C LEU A 447 -9.05 16.30 -22.14
N SER A 448 -7.76 16.40 -21.81
CA SER A 448 -7.26 16.09 -20.47
C SER A 448 -7.93 16.98 -19.42
N PHE A 449 -7.89 16.56 -18.16
CA PHE A 449 -8.47 17.35 -17.07
C PHE A 449 -7.82 18.74 -16.93
N ILE A 450 -6.50 18.85 -17.14
CA ILE A 450 -5.82 20.14 -17.17
C ILE A 450 -6.33 21.05 -18.28
N GLU A 451 -6.62 20.50 -19.47
CA GLU A 451 -7.17 21.30 -20.58
C GLU A 451 -8.61 21.74 -20.31
N GLN A 452 -9.40 20.91 -19.61
CA GLN A 452 -10.74 21.29 -19.14
C GLN A 452 -10.65 22.45 -18.14
N LEU A 453 -9.77 22.35 -17.13
CA LEU A 453 -9.54 23.43 -16.15
C LEU A 453 -9.04 24.73 -16.79
N GLU A 454 -8.10 24.66 -17.74
CA GLU A 454 -7.60 25.85 -18.46
C GLU A 454 -8.71 26.55 -19.25
N ARG A 455 -9.66 25.79 -19.81
CA ARG A 455 -10.82 26.35 -20.52
C ARG A 455 -11.83 26.98 -19.57
N GLU A 456 -12.09 26.36 -18.43
CA GLU A 456 -12.99 26.92 -17.41
C GLU A 456 -12.41 28.16 -16.75
N ASN A 457 -11.11 28.17 -16.42
CA ASN A 457 -10.45 29.32 -15.82
C ASN A 457 -10.53 30.58 -16.69
N LYS A 458 -10.64 30.44 -18.02
CA LYS A 458 -10.85 31.57 -18.93
C LYS A 458 -12.27 32.17 -18.86
N LYS A 459 -13.23 31.44 -18.29
CA LYS A 459 -14.64 31.82 -18.20
C LYS A 459 -15.05 32.28 -16.80
N ILE A 460 -14.32 31.87 -15.78
CA ILE A 460 -14.64 32.16 -14.38
C ILE A 460 -14.07 33.52 -13.99
N SER A 461 -14.89 34.35 -13.35
CA SER A 461 -14.51 35.66 -12.80
C SER A 461 -14.61 35.68 -11.27
N LEU A 462 -14.05 36.72 -10.65
CA LEU A 462 -14.25 36.97 -9.21
C LEU A 462 -15.71 37.28 -8.85
N THR A 463 -16.53 37.72 -9.82
CA THR A 463 -17.97 37.91 -9.60
C THR A 463 -18.67 36.56 -9.50
N ASP A 464 -18.31 35.60 -10.36
CA ASP A 464 -18.85 34.24 -10.30
C ASP A 464 -18.48 33.57 -8.98
N TRP A 465 -17.25 33.77 -8.51
CA TRP A 465 -16.81 33.32 -7.19
C TRP A 465 -17.69 33.89 -6.06
N LYS A 466 -17.93 35.20 -6.05
CA LYS A 466 -18.79 35.84 -5.04
C LYS A 466 -20.22 35.32 -5.07
N ASN A 467 -20.76 35.08 -6.26
CA ASN A 467 -22.10 34.51 -6.42
C ASN A 467 -22.14 33.08 -5.87
N ALA A 468 -21.15 32.24 -6.20
CA ALA A 468 -21.05 30.88 -5.69
C ALA A 468 -20.91 30.84 -4.16
N VAL A 469 -20.11 31.74 -3.57
CA VAL A 469 -19.99 31.88 -2.11
C VAL A 469 -21.32 32.27 -1.48
N THR A 470 -22.05 33.20 -2.09
CA THR A 470 -23.36 33.65 -1.59
C THR A 470 -24.37 32.52 -1.62
N ASP A 471 -24.46 31.80 -2.74
CA ASP A 471 -25.36 30.67 -2.95
C ASP A 471 -25.07 29.52 -1.96
N PHE A 472 -23.79 29.18 -1.80
CA PHE A 472 -23.33 28.19 -0.82
C PHE A 472 -23.72 28.57 0.62
N GLN A 473 -23.49 29.83 1.02
CA GLN A 473 -23.84 30.31 2.36
C GLN A 473 -25.35 30.41 2.60
N GLN A 474 -26.16 30.59 1.55
CA GLN A 474 -27.62 30.54 1.66
C GLN A 474 -28.11 29.10 1.85
N THR A 475 -27.52 28.15 1.12
CA THR A 475 -27.88 26.72 1.18
C THR A 475 -27.45 26.06 2.49
N LEU A 476 -26.34 26.51 3.08
CA LEU A 476 -25.82 25.95 4.34
C LEU A 476 -26.63 26.37 5.58
N LYS A 477 -27.39 27.47 5.51
CA LYS A 477 -28.23 27.97 6.61
C LYS A 477 -29.53 27.17 6.74
#